data_AF-A0A6A6ZPG5-F1
#
_entry.id   AF-A0A6A6ZPG5-F1
#
_cell.length_a   1.000
_cell.length_b   1.000
_cell.length_c   1.000
_cell.angle_alpha   90.00
_cell.angle_beta   90.00
_cell.angle_gamma   90.00
#
_symmetry.space_group_name_H-M   'P 1'
#
loop_
_entity.id
_entity.type
_entity.pdbx_description
1 polymer ?
#
loop_
_entity_poly.entity_id
_entity_poly.type
_entity_poly.pdbx_seq_one_letter_code
_entity_poly.pdbx_strand_id
1 'polypeptide(L)' 'RAQVQNVSDVAPVRKDFTCGICGEEPWLMRKLWACGHEFCAECLGAQLDTQHECRYRCPLCR' A
#
# COMPACT_ATOMS: atom_id res chain seq x y z
N ARG A 1 3.46 -16.83 -18.76
CA ARG A 1 2.79 -16.79 -17.43
C ARG A 1 3.48 -15.69 -16.63
N ALA A 2 2.88 -14.50 -16.53
CA ALA A 2 3.50 -13.39 -15.81
C ALA A 2 3.42 -13.68 -14.30
N GLN A 3 4.59 -13.82 -13.68
CA GLN A 3 4.76 -13.91 -12.24
C GLN A 3 4.18 -12.63 -11.64
N VAL A 4 3.06 -12.75 -10.91
CA VAL A 4 2.47 -11.62 -10.19
C VAL A 4 3.52 -11.18 -9.18
N GLN A 5 4.22 -10.10 -9.49
CA GLN A 5 5.21 -9.50 -8.61
C GLN A 5 4.46 -9.11 -7.33
N ASN A 6 4.85 -9.69 -6.19
CA ASN A 6 4.29 -9.32 -4.91
C ASN A 6 4.82 -7.92 -4.56
N VAL A 7 4.07 -6.89 -4.93
CA VAL A 7 4.49 -5.48 -4.83
C VAL A 7 4.38 -4.92 -3.41
N SER A 8 3.74 -5.64 -2.50
CA SER A 8 3.54 -5.23 -1.10
C SER A 8 3.41 -6.41 -0.15
N ASP A 9 3.89 -6.28 1.08
CA ASP A 9 3.68 -7.26 2.16
C ASP A 9 2.82 -6.71 3.28
N VAL A 10 2.25 -7.61 4.10
CA VAL A 10 1.61 -7.24 5.35
C VAL A 10 2.63 -6.62 6.30
N ALA A 11 2.26 -5.49 6.90
CA ALA A 11 3.04 -4.77 7.89
C ALA A 11 2.32 -4.79 9.25
N PRO A 12 3.07 -4.75 10.37
CA PRO A 12 2.48 -4.66 11.69
C PRO A 12 1.73 -3.34 11.86
N VAL A 13 0.54 -3.40 12.44
CA VAL A 13 -0.27 -2.22 12.77
C VAL A 13 0.40 -1.46 13.91
N ARG A 14 0.46 -0.14 13.79
CA ARG A 14 1.02 0.76 14.82
C ARG A 14 -0.08 1.68 15.34
N LYS A 15 -0.11 1.86 16.66
CA LYS A 15 -1.17 2.57 17.39
C LYS A 15 -1.22 4.09 17.18
N ASP A 16 -0.21 4.64 16.48
CA ASP A 16 -0.06 6.05 16.16
C ASP A 16 0.16 6.26 14.65
N PHE A 17 -0.17 5.24 13.84
CA PHE A 17 -0.04 5.34 12.39
C PHE A 17 -1.37 5.70 11.77
N THR A 18 -1.32 6.74 10.93
CA THR A 18 -2.45 7.17 10.12
C THR A 18 -2.12 6.91 8.65
N CYS A 19 -3.06 6.29 7.93
CA CYS A 19 -2.84 6.01 6.52
C CYS A 19 -2.70 7.30 5.71
N GLY A 20 -1.59 7.46 4.97
CA GLY A 20 -1.37 8.64 4.12
C GLY A 20 -2.32 8.77 2.92
N ILE A 21 -3.19 7.78 2.67
CA ILE A 21 -4.19 7.82 1.59
C ILE A 21 -5.56 8.25 2.12
N CYS A 22 -6.10 7.55 3.13
CA CYS A 22 -7.44 7.82 3.66
C CYS A 22 -7.45 8.69 4.94
N GLY A 23 -6.32 8.83 5.63
CA GLY A 23 -6.25 9.57 6.88
C GLY A 23 -6.82 8.83 8.10
N GLU A 24 -7.12 7.54 7.98
CA GLU A 24 -7.66 6.72 9.08
C GLU A 24 -6.60 5.81 9.72
N GLU A 25 -6.87 5.39 10.95
CA GLU A 25 -6.10 4.37 11.66
C GLU A 25 -6.39 2.98 11.08
N PRO A 26 -5.41 2.29 10.48
CA PRO A 26 -5.65 1.01 9.83
C PRO A 26 -5.70 -0.14 10.84
N TRP A 27 -6.66 -1.06 10.68
CA TRP A 27 -6.64 -2.37 11.36
C TRP A 27 -5.67 -3.37 10.72
N LEU A 28 -5.24 -3.10 9.49
CA LEU A 28 -4.26 -3.90 8.76
C LEU A 28 -3.43 -2.98 7.87
N MET A 29 -2.11 -3.10 7.96
CA MET A 29 -1.18 -2.32 7.16
C MET A 29 -0.50 -3.19 6.12
N ARG A 30 -0.10 -2.55 5.01
CA ARG A 30 0.77 -3.14 4.00
C ARG A 30 1.89 -2.19 3.64
N LYS A 31 3.05 -2.75 3.32
CA LYS A 31 4.27 -2.04 2.96
C LYS A 31 4.64 -2.30 1.52
N LEU A 32 4.86 -1.25 0.74
CA LEU A 32 5.38 -1.36 -0.62
C LEU A 32 6.86 -1.78 -0.61
N TRP A 33 7.23 -2.75 -1.44
CA TRP A 33 8.62 -3.19 -1.55
C TRP A 33 9.54 -2.14 -2.18
N ALA A 34 9.03 -1.42 -3.18
CA ALA A 34 9.86 -0.50 -3.97
C ALA A 34 10.40 0.70 -3.17
N CYS A 35 9.71 1.09 -2.09
CA CYS A 35 10.07 2.30 -1.32
C CYS A 35 9.96 2.14 0.20
N GLY A 36 9.35 1.05 0.70
CA GLY A 36 9.17 0.83 2.13
C GLY A 36 8.03 1.64 2.77
N HIS A 37 7.28 2.44 2.01
CA HIS A 37 6.12 3.16 2.56
C HIS A 37 4.97 2.22 2.91
N GLU A 38 4.33 2.53 4.03
CA GLU A 38 3.24 1.77 4.62
C GLU A 38 1.91 2.47 4.38
N PHE A 39 0.85 1.70 4.12
CA PHE A 39 -0.50 2.17 3.88
C PHE A 39 -1.52 1.20 4.49
N CYS A 40 -2.77 1.64 4.63
CA CYS A 40 -3.87 0.73 4.96
C CYS A 40 -4.01 -0.35 3.87
N ALA A 41 -4.29 -1.59 4.28
CA ALA A 41 -4.36 -2.72 3.35
C ALA A 41 -5.46 -2.54 2.29
N GLU A 42 -6.58 -1.91 2.66
CA GLU A 42 -7.67 -1.59 1.73
C GLU A 42 -7.24 -0.55 0.71
N CYS A 43 -6.62 0.54 1.16
CA CYS A 43 -6.16 1.65 0.33
C CYS A 43 -5.15 1.16 -0.71
N LEU A 44 -4.15 0.38 -0.24
CA LEU A 44 -3.14 -0.17 -1.13
C LEU A 44 -3.73 -1.25 -2.04
N GLY A 45 -4.62 -2.10 -1.52
CA GLY A 45 -5.33 -3.10 -2.31
C GLY A 45 -6.15 -2.48 -3.43
N ALA A 46 -6.95 -1.47 -3.12
CA ALA A 46 -7.74 -0.71 -4.08
C ALA A 46 -6.86 -0.05 -5.14
N GLN A 47 -5.76 0.58 -4.75
CA GLN A 47 -4.80 1.14 -5.69
C GLN A 47 -4.27 0.08 -6.66
N LEU A 48 -3.81 -1.06 -6.15
CA LEU A 48 -3.25 -2.15 -6.94
C LEU A 48 -4.27 -2.85 -7.85
N ASP A 49 -5.54 -2.86 -7.44
CA ASP A 49 -6.65 -3.41 -8.23
C ASP A 49 -7.07 -2.49 -9.39
N THR A 50 -6.78 -1.18 -9.30
CA THR A 50 -7.08 -0.26 -10.42
C THR A 50 -6.39 -0.68 -11.72
N GLN A 51 -7.01 -0.33 -12.85
CA GLN A 51 -6.41 -0.52 -14.18
C GLN A 51 -5.50 0.65 -14.60
N HIS A 52 -5.06 1.47 -13.64
CA HIS A 52 -4.23 2.63 -13.91
C HIS A 52 -2.76 2.23 -14.08
N GLU A 53 -2.04 2.82 -15.04
CA GLU A 53 -0.62 2.54 -15.28
C GLU A 53 0.25 2.82 -14.04
N CYS A 54 -0.12 3.85 -13.27
CA CYS A 54 0.57 4.23 -12.03
C CYS A 54 0.15 3.42 -10.80
N ARG A 55 -0.64 2.35 -10.92
CA ARG A 55 -1.11 1.56 -9.76
C ARG A 55 0.00 1.02 -8.87
N TYR A 56 1.19 0.81 -9.43
CA TYR A 56 2.38 0.36 -8.68
C TYR A 56 3.24 1.49 -8.11
N ARG A 57 2.90 2.76 -8.39
CA ARG A 57 3.65 3.91 -7.88
C ARG A 57 3.22 4.21 -6.45
N CYS A 58 4.20 4.48 -5.60
CA CYS A 58 3.92 4.94 -4.25
C CYS A 58 3.35 6.36 -4.26
N PRO A 59 2.21 6.62 -3.60
CA PRO A 59 1.63 7.97 -3.48
C PRO A 59 2.56 9.00 -2.82
N LEU A 60 3.48 8.55 -1.96
CA LEU A 60 4.38 9.39 -1.17
C LEU A 60 5.70 9.68 -1.88
N CYS A 61 6.19 8.77 -2.73
CA CYS A 61 7.50 8.94 -3.39
C CYS A 61 7.47 9.91 -4.58
N ARG A 62 6.31 10.04 -5.25
CA ARG A 62 6.09 10.76 -6.52
C ARG A 62 7.21 10.64 -7.55
#